data_AF-A0A1X7PYU1-F1
#
_entry.id   AF-A0A1X7PYU1-F1
#
_cell.length_a   1.000
_cell.length_b   1.000
_cell.length_c   1.000
_cell.angle_alpha   90.00
_cell.angle_beta   90.00
_cell.angle_gamma   90.00
#
_symmetry.space_group_name_H-M   'P 1'
#
loop_
_entity.id
_entity.type
_entity.pdbx_description
1 polymer ?
#
loop_
_entity_poly.entity_id
_entity_poly.type
_entity_poly.pdbx_seq_one_letter_code
_entity_poly.pdbx_strand_id
1 'polypeptide(L)'
;MDIHTLSQLLMAPADPARAREIGQMGYMQWLAGLPGGACYAAEARRALCAAQPFAASDPAVAEVCRVLRASLGGPTVALGLALPAPRRRGGAGERRRAL
;
A
#
# COMPACT_ATOMS: atom_id res chain seq x y z
N MET A 1 -14.83 15.42 11.05
CA MET A 1 -13.89 14.30 10.85
C MET A 1 -14.14 13.34 12.00
N ASP A 2 -14.78 12.19 11.73
CA ASP A 2 -15.41 11.35 12.76
C ASP A 2 -14.45 10.34 13.40
N ILE A 3 -14.51 10.19 14.72
CA ILE A 3 -13.68 9.31 15.57
C ILE A 3 -13.88 7.83 15.20
N HIS A 4 -15.05 7.47 14.65
CA HIS A 4 -15.33 6.10 14.21
C HIS A 4 -14.44 5.64 13.05
N THR A 5 -13.96 6.57 12.21
CA THR A 5 -13.05 6.30 11.09
C THR A 5 -11.66 5.88 11.58
N LEU A 6 -11.21 6.37 12.74
CA LEU A 6 -9.91 6.02 13.32
C LEU A 6 -9.93 4.62 13.96
N SER A 7 -11.03 4.23 14.61
CA SER A 7 -11.16 2.91 15.23
C SER A 7 -11.13 1.77 14.21
N GLN A 8 -11.56 2.01 12.97
CA GLN A 8 -11.54 1.01 11.89
C GLN A 8 -10.14 0.77 11.30
N LEU A 9 -9.18 1.66 11.52
CA LEU A 9 -7.78 1.51 11.09
C LEU A 9 -6.91 0.78 12.14
N LEU A 10 -7.39 0.64 13.38
CA LEU A 10 -6.63 0.09 14.50
C LEU A 10 -6.95 -1.38 14.83
N MET A 11 -7.94 -1.99 14.17
CA MET A 11 -8.32 -3.39 14.39
C MET A 11 -7.57 -4.33 13.44
N ALA A 12 -6.42 -4.80 13.96
CA ALA A 12 -5.56 -5.92 13.55
C ALA A 12 -4.18 -5.49 13.01
N PRO A 13 -3.11 -5.67 13.80
CA PRO A 13 -1.78 -5.86 13.23
C PRO A 13 -1.73 -7.24 12.55
N ALA A 14 -0.96 -7.39 11.48
CA ALA A 14 -0.48 -8.69 10.96
C ALA A 14 -1.35 -9.49 9.97
N ASP A 15 -1.94 -8.84 8.94
CA ASP A 15 -2.06 -9.55 7.65
C ASP A 15 -1.02 -9.01 6.66
N PRO A 16 0.13 -9.71 6.47
CA PRO A 16 1.14 -9.34 5.50
C PRO A 16 0.62 -9.26 4.06
N ALA A 17 -0.39 -10.06 3.72
CA ALA A 17 -1.01 -10.00 2.39
C ALA A 17 -1.79 -8.69 2.24
N ARG A 18 -2.48 -8.24 3.30
CA ARG A 18 -3.18 -6.96 3.30
C ARG A 18 -2.24 -5.76 3.27
N ALA A 19 -1.16 -5.79 4.05
CA ALA A 19 -0.11 -4.78 4.00
C ALA A 19 0.50 -4.69 2.58
N ARG A 20 0.67 -5.86 1.94
CA ARG A 20 1.13 -5.94 0.56
C ARG A 20 0.16 -5.27 -0.42
N GLU A 21 -1.13 -5.61 -0.38
CA GLU A 21 -2.14 -4.99 -1.23
C GLU A 21 -2.17 -3.45 -1.07
N ILE A 22 -2.16 -2.98 0.18
CA ILE A 22 -2.21 -1.54 0.49
C ILE A 22 -0.93 -0.85 0.00
N GLY A 23 0.25 -1.44 0.23
CA GLY A 23 1.51 -0.86 -0.23
C GLY A 23 1.61 -0.81 -1.77
N GLN A 24 1.14 -1.85 -2.46
CA GLN A 24 1.07 -1.87 -3.92
C GLN A 24 0.12 -0.80 -4.47
N MET A 25 -1.05 -0.63 -3.83
CA MET A 25 -1.99 0.45 -4.17
C MET A 25 -1.38 1.84 -3.95
N GLY A 26 -0.69 2.05 -2.82
CA GLY A 26 0.01 3.31 -2.52
C GLY A 26 1.06 3.64 -3.58
N TYR A 27 1.84 2.65 -4.02
CA TYR A 27 2.78 2.82 -5.13
C TYR A 27 2.07 3.23 -6.44
N MET A 28 0.95 2.59 -6.79
CA MET A 28 0.20 2.94 -8.01
C MET A 28 -0.40 4.35 -7.96
N GLN A 29 -0.93 4.75 -6.80
CA GLN A 29 -1.46 6.10 -6.60
C GLN A 29 -0.37 7.16 -6.70
N TRP A 30 0.77 6.92 -6.06
CA TRP A 30 1.94 7.79 -6.18
C TRP A 30 2.43 7.91 -7.63
N LEU A 31 2.53 6.78 -8.34
CA LEU A 31 2.95 6.75 -9.74
C LEU A 31 1.97 7.52 -10.65
N ALA A 32 0.66 7.35 -10.45
CA ALA A 32 -0.37 8.07 -11.18
C ALA A 32 -0.38 9.59 -10.90
N GLY A 33 0.17 10.01 -9.76
CA GLY A 33 0.27 11.42 -9.38
C GLY A 33 1.54 12.12 -9.86
N LEU A 34 2.46 11.45 -10.56
CA LEU A 34 3.71 12.07 -11.01
C LEU A 34 3.46 13.11 -12.12
N PRO A 35 4.19 14.24 -12.13
CA PRO A 35 4.13 15.20 -13.23
C PRO A 35 4.55 14.58 -14.56
N GLY A 36 3.86 14.95 -15.64
CA GLY A 36 4.27 14.59 -17.00
C GLY A 36 5.69 15.10 -17.29
N GLY A 37 6.61 14.20 -17.62
CA GLY A 37 8.02 14.52 -17.86
C GLY A 37 8.94 14.43 -16.63
N ALA A 38 8.41 14.05 -15.45
CA ALA A 38 9.24 13.81 -14.29
C ALA A 38 10.23 12.65 -14.52
N CYS A 39 11.46 12.80 -14.02
CA CYS A 39 12.42 11.72 -14.04
C CYS A 39 12.01 10.65 -13.02
N TYR A 40 11.45 9.54 -13.50
CA TYR A 40 10.96 8.45 -12.65
C TYR A 40 11.98 8.02 -11.58
N ALA A 41 13.24 7.81 -11.96
CA ALA A 41 14.27 7.36 -11.03
C ALA A 41 14.57 8.39 -9.93
N ALA A 42 14.50 9.69 -10.25
CA ALA A 42 14.68 10.74 -9.25
C ALA A 42 13.50 10.79 -8.28
N GLU A 43 12.27 10.73 -8.79
CA GLU A 43 11.06 10.73 -7.97
C GLU A 43 10.95 9.46 -7.11
N ALA A 44 11.29 8.28 -7.64
CA ALA A 44 11.29 7.03 -6.89
C ALA A 44 12.29 7.05 -5.73
N ARG A 45 13.48 7.64 -5.92
CA ARG A 45 14.45 7.84 -4.83
C ARG A 45 13.93 8.82 -3.77
N ARG A 46 13.29 9.92 -4.19
CA ARG A 46 12.68 10.90 -3.27
C ARG A 46 11.58 10.25 -2.42
N ALA A 47 10.68 9.51 -3.07
CA ALA A 47 9.62 8.77 -2.41
C ALA A 47 10.17 7.73 -1.43
N LEU A 48 11.22 7.00 -1.82
CA LEU A 48 11.87 6.03 -0.94
C LEU A 48 12.47 6.71 0.30
N CYS A 49 13.20 7.82 0.13
CA CYS A 49 13.76 8.57 1.26
C CYS A 49 12.67 9.08 2.21
N ALA A 50 11.54 9.54 1.68
CA ALA A 50 10.42 10.02 2.50
C ALA A 50 9.71 8.89 3.27
N ALA A 51 9.59 7.71 2.67
CA ALA A 51 8.88 6.57 3.24
C ALA A 51 9.73 5.75 4.23
N GLN A 52 11.05 5.70 4.04
CA GLN A 52 11.96 4.84 4.80
C GLN A 52 11.91 4.99 6.33
N PRO A 53 11.74 6.21 6.92
CA PRO A 53 11.62 6.36 8.37
C PRO A 53 10.40 5.64 8.98
N PHE A 54 9.34 5.45 8.20
CA PHE A 54 8.08 4.85 8.66
C PHE A 54 7.99 3.34 8.40
N ALA A 55 8.92 2.80 7.59
CA ALA A 55 8.90 1.39 7.20
C ALA A 55 9.05 0.40 8.36
N ALA A 56 9.68 0.82 9.47
CA ALA A 56 9.84 -0.03 10.66
C ALA A 56 8.53 -0.15 11.48
N SER A 57 7.67 0.88 11.43
CA SER A 57 6.43 0.95 12.19
C SER A 57 5.19 0.56 11.39
N ASP A 58 5.25 0.64 10.05
CA ASP A 58 4.13 0.38 9.16
C ASP A 58 4.50 -0.64 8.06
N PRO A 59 3.94 -1.88 8.13
CA PRO A 59 4.17 -2.91 7.13
C PRO A 59 3.75 -2.55 5.69
N ALA A 60 2.74 -1.70 5.50
CA ALA A 60 2.34 -1.25 4.17
C ALA A 60 3.36 -0.25 3.60
N VAL A 61 3.92 0.62 4.43
CA VAL A 61 5.02 1.51 4.01
C VAL A 61 6.28 0.71 3.69
N ALA A 62 6.56 -0.35 4.44
CA ALA A 62 7.64 -1.28 4.12
C ALA A 62 7.46 -1.90 2.72
N GLU A 63 6.23 -2.27 2.36
CA GLU A 63 5.92 -2.77 1.03
C GLU A 63 6.10 -1.70 -0.06
N VAL A 64 5.68 -0.45 0.16
CA VAL A 64 5.93 0.66 -0.78
C VAL A 64 7.43 0.81 -1.05
N CYS A 65 8.23 0.81 0.01
CA CYS A 65 9.69 0.88 -0.08
C CYS A 65 10.26 -0.32 -0.88
N ARG A 66 9.73 -1.52 -0.66
CA ARG A 66 10.13 -2.73 -1.39
C ARG A 66 9.84 -2.60 -2.89
N VAL A 67 8.64 -2.12 -3.26
CA VAL A 67 8.23 -1.92 -4.65
C VAL A 67 9.08 -0.84 -5.34
N LEU A 68 9.36 0.28 -4.66
CA LEU A 68 10.22 1.35 -5.18
C LEU A 68 11.66 0.89 -5.44
N ARG A 69 12.23 0.07 -4.54
CA ARG A 69 13.56 -0.51 -4.75
C ARG A 69 13.58 -1.49 -5.92
N ALA A 70 12.56 -2.35 -6.00
CA ALA A 70 12.44 -3.32 -7.09
C ALA A 70 12.29 -2.63 -8.45
N SER A 71 11.51 -1.56 -8.54
CA SER A 71 11.30 -0.83 -9.79
C SER A 71 12.52 -0.05 -10.26
N LEU A 72 13.42 0.34 -9.35
CA LEU A 72 14.70 0.98 -9.68
C LEU A 72 15.77 0.00 -10.21
N GLY A 73 15.63 -1.31 -9.99
CA GLY A 73 16.67 -2.31 -10.29
C GLY A 73 16.77 -2.79 -11.75
N GLY A 74 15.69 -2.69 -12.56
CA GLY A 74 15.63 -3.16 -13.96
C GLY A 74 15.82 -4.68 -14.20
N PRO A 75 15.57 -5.20 -15.43
CA PRO A 75 14.33 -5.08 -16.18
C PRO A 75 13.22 -6.05 -15.68
N THR A 76 12.03 -5.47 -15.47
CA THR A 76 10.67 -6.05 -15.57
C THR A 76 10.48 -7.51 -15.18
N VAL A 77 10.67 -7.84 -13.91
CA VAL A 77 9.67 -8.72 -13.30
C VAL A 77 8.39 -7.89 -13.26
N ALA A 78 7.33 -8.38 -13.90
CA ALA A 78 5.99 -7.83 -13.72
C ALA A 78 5.79 -7.72 -12.21
N LEU A 79 5.76 -6.49 -11.69
CA LEU A 79 5.40 -6.26 -10.30
C LEU A 79 4.03 -6.92 -10.19
N GLY A 80 3.93 -8.01 -9.43
CA GLY A 80 2.68 -8.71 -9.17
C GLY A 80 1.81 -7.81 -8.29
N LEU A 81 1.38 -6.70 -8.87
CA LEU A 81 0.50 -5.68 -8.33
C LEU A 81 -0.89 -6.29 -8.42
N ALA A 82 -1.33 -6.85 -7.31
CA ALA A 82 -2.70 -7.27 -7.17
C ALA A 82 -3.49 -6.05 -6.71
N LEU A 83 -4.54 -5.69 -7.47
CA LEU A 83 -5.57 -4.85 -6.89
C LEU A 83 -6.18 -5.60 -5.70
N PRO A 84 -6.44 -4.94 -4.56
CA PRO A 84 -7.12 -5.58 -3.46
C PRO A 84 -8.45 -6.15 -3.96
N ALA A 85 -8.74 -7.41 -3.60
CA ALA A 85 -10.00 -8.03 -4.00
C ALA A 85 -11.17 -7.17 -3.50
N PRO A 86 -12.19 -6.88 -4.34
CA PRO A 86 -13.37 -6.14 -3.91
C PRO A 86 -14.09 -6.92 -2.80
N ARG A 87 -13.91 -6.51 -1.53
CA ARG A 87 -14.64 -7.09 -0.41
C ARG A 87 -15.90 -6.27 -0.15
N ARG A 88 -17.06 -6.81 -0.55
CA ARG A 88 -18.37 -6.27 -0.14
C ARG A 88 -18.52 -6.42 1.37
N ARG A 89 -18.38 -5.32 2.13
CA ARG A 89 -18.84 -5.24 3.51
C ARG A 89 -20.38 -5.24 3.52
N GLY A 90 -20.99 -6.11 4.33
CA GLY A 90 -22.45 -6.09 4.57
C GLY A 90 -23.24 -7.33 4.16
N GLY A 91 -22.59 -8.38 3.65
CA GLY A 91 -23.27 -9.66 3.43
C GLY A 91 -23.73 -10.28 4.75
N ALA A 92 -24.92 -10.88 4.79
CA ALA A 92 -25.48 -11.55 5.97
C ALA A 92 -24.56 -12.60 6.63
N GLY A 93 -23.50 -13.04 5.94
CA GLY A 93 -22.45 -13.93 6.46
C GLY A 93 -21.49 -13.28 7.47
N GLU A 94 -21.16 -11.99 7.35
CA GLU A 94 -20.32 -11.31 8.37
C GLU A 94 -21.10 -11.05 9.66
N ARG A 95 -22.41 -10.77 9.56
CA ARG A 95 -23.29 -10.63 10.74
C ARG A 95 -23.34 -11.90 11.59
N ARG A 96 -23.17 -13.07 10.98
CA ARG A 96 -23.23 -14.37 11.67
C ARG A 96 -21.92 -14.73 12.40
N ARG A 97 -20.82 -14.01 12.16
CA ARG A 97 -19.53 -14.18 12.85
C ARG A 97 -19.30 -13.17 13.98
N ALA A 98 -20.19 -12.19 14.13
CA ALA A 98 -20.17 -11.19 15.19
C ALA A 98 -21.21 -11.46 16.31
N LEU A 99 -21.87 -12.62 16.26
CA LEU A 99 -22.66 -13.21 17.34
C LEU A 99 -21.84 -14.36 17.94
#